data_AF-A0A1Q8BPZ0-F1
#
_entry.id   AF-A0A1Q8BPZ0-F1
#
_cell.length_a   1.000
_cell.length_b   1.000
_cell.length_c   1.000
_cell.angle_alpha   90.00
_cell.angle_beta   90.00
_cell.angle_gamma   90.00
#
_symmetry.space_group_name_H-M   'P 1'
#
loop_
_entity.id
_entity.type
_entity.pdbx_description
1 polymer ?
#
loop_
_entity_poly.entity_id
_entity_poly.type
_entity_poly.pdbx_seq_one_letter_code
_entity_poly.pdbx_strand_id
1 'polypeptide(L)'
;MGLLPKGSAAAESWRQEFTALRRQRLGDAHPLGDLPLIALERGIDIDSTWHAQEIELAALSAVGKWIRVPDSGHLIHLYRPDAVAEAIRGIVLAAKQEKRQP
;
A
#
# COMPACT_ATOMS: atom_id res chain seq x y z
N MET A 1 -20.15 -3.04 -19.32
CA MET A 1 -19.72 -2.12 -20.40
C MET A 1 -19.21 -0.84 -19.74
N GLY A 2 -17.91 -0.74 -19.49
CA GLY A 2 -17.30 0.40 -18.80
C GLY A 2 -17.20 1.62 -19.71
N LEU A 3 -17.79 2.73 -19.28
CA LEU A 3 -17.82 4.00 -19.99
C LEU A 3 -16.45 4.68 -19.81
N LEU A 4 -15.52 4.47 -20.75
CA LEU A 4 -14.31 5.30 -20.82
C LEU A 4 -14.69 6.71 -21.27
N PRO A 5 -14.22 7.78 -20.58
CA PRO A 5 -14.51 9.14 -21.00
C PRO A 5 -13.91 9.45 -22.37
N LYS A 6 -14.73 9.94 -23.29
CA LYS A 6 -14.29 10.40 -24.62
C LYS A 6 -13.85 11.86 -24.51
N GLY A 7 -12.54 12.12 -24.54
CA GLY A 7 -11.97 13.46 -24.70
C GLY A 7 -11.07 13.93 -23.54
N SER A 8 -10.12 14.81 -23.85
CA SER A 8 -9.12 15.33 -22.90
C SER A 8 -9.74 16.07 -21.71
N ALA A 9 -10.79 16.88 -21.94
CA ALA A 9 -11.49 17.60 -20.88
C ALA A 9 -12.18 16.66 -19.87
N ALA A 10 -12.72 15.54 -20.35
CA ALA A 10 -13.32 14.52 -19.47
C ALA A 10 -12.23 13.78 -18.67
N ALA A 11 -11.09 13.43 -19.28
CA ALA A 11 -9.95 12.85 -18.55
C ALA A 11 -9.36 13.81 -17.49
N GLU A 12 -9.31 15.11 -17.79
CA GLU A 12 -8.84 16.16 -16.88
C GLU A 12 -9.77 16.33 -15.66
N SER A 13 -11.09 16.38 -15.91
CA SER A 13 -12.11 16.47 -14.87
C SER A 13 -12.07 15.26 -13.92
N TRP A 14 -11.94 14.05 -14.47
CA TRP A 14 -11.79 12.84 -13.67
C TRP A 14 -10.51 12.85 -12.83
N ARG A 15 -9.38 13.32 -13.39
CA ARG A 15 -8.13 13.48 -12.62
C ARG A 15 -8.27 14.45 -11.46
N GLN A 16 -8.94 15.58 -11.66
CA GLN A 16 -9.17 16.56 -10.60
C GLN A 16 -10.05 15.99 -9.49
N GLU A 17 -11.12 15.29 -9.86
CA GLU A 17 -12.02 14.64 -8.89
C GLU A 17 -11.31 13.54 -8.09
N PHE A 18 -10.52 12.68 -8.74
CA PHE A 18 -9.69 11.69 -8.06
C PHE A 18 -8.64 12.33 -7.14
N THR A 19 -8.05 13.45 -7.55
CA THR A 19 -7.08 14.19 -6.73
C THR A 19 -7.75 14.79 -5.49
N ALA A 20 -8.94 15.36 -5.64
CA ALA A 20 -9.72 15.91 -4.53
C ALA A 20 -10.14 14.82 -3.54
N LEU A 21 -10.66 13.70 -4.05
CA LEU A 21 -11.02 12.53 -3.23
C LEU A 21 -9.80 11.93 -2.52
N ARG A 22 -8.64 11.87 -3.20
CA ARG A 22 -7.38 11.44 -2.58
C ARG A 22 -6.97 12.39 -1.46
N ARG A 23 -7.03 13.71 -1.68
CA ARG A 23 -6.72 14.72 -0.63
C ARG A 23 -7.68 14.61 0.56
N GLN A 24 -8.96 14.41 0.32
CA GLN A 24 -9.95 14.23 1.38
C GLN A 24 -9.67 12.97 2.21
N ARG A 25 -9.32 11.85 1.56
CA ARG A 25 -8.97 10.60 2.26
C ARG A 25 -7.63 10.65 2.99
N LEU A 26 -6.69 11.47 2.51
CA LEU A 26 -5.41 11.75 3.18
C LEU A 26 -5.54 12.81 4.30
N GLY A 27 -6.74 13.33 4.57
CA GLY A 27 -6.97 14.23 5.69
C GLY A 27 -6.86 13.55 7.05
N ASP A 28 -7.11 12.23 7.09
CA ASP A 28 -6.81 11.39 8.26
C ASP A 28 -5.37 10.89 8.18
N ALA A 29 -4.66 10.96 9.31
CA ALA A 29 -3.28 10.48 9.42
C ALA A 29 -3.14 8.98 9.07
N HIS A 30 -4.17 8.19 9.37
CA HIS A 30 -4.23 6.74 9.15
C HIS A 30 -5.59 6.34 8.58
N PRO A 31 -5.84 6.52 7.27
CA PRO A 31 -7.15 6.25 6.66
C PRO A 31 -7.62 4.79 6.74
N LEU A 32 -6.75 3.85 7.08
CA LEU A 32 -7.09 2.45 7.34
C LEU A 32 -7.28 2.14 8.83
N GLY A 33 -7.18 3.14 9.72
CA GLY A 33 -7.21 2.93 11.16
C GLY A 33 -6.17 1.90 11.61
N ASP A 34 -6.61 0.91 12.39
CA ASP A 34 -5.76 -0.17 12.90
C ASP A 34 -5.77 -1.43 12.00
N LEU A 35 -6.26 -1.34 10.76
CA LEU A 35 -6.24 -2.48 9.84
C LEU A 35 -4.78 -2.93 9.61
N PRO A 36 -4.41 -4.20 9.88
CA PRO A 36 -3.04 -4.65 9.72
C PRO A 36 -2.54 -4.46 8.28
N LEU A 37 -1.38 -3.81 8.13
CA LEU A 37 -0.76 -3.55 6.84
C LEU A 37 0.75 -3.80 6.90
N ILE A 38 1.28 -4.49 5.89
CA ILE A 38 2.72 -4.67 5.68
C ILE A 38 3.03 -4.31 4.23
N ALA A 39 3.86 -3.29 4.04
CA ALA A 39 4.44 -2.92 2.76
C ALA A 39 5.82 -3.60 2.64
N LEU A 40 6.01 -4.40 1.58
CA LEU A 40 7.28 -5.06 1.27
C LEU A 40 7.98 -4.29 0.15
N GLU A 41 9.10 -3.67 0.47
CA GLU A 41 9.93 -2.99 -0.52
C GLU A 41 11.04 -3.92 -1.02
N ARG A 42 11.29 -3.89 -2.32
CA ARG A 42 12.43 -4.56 -2.95
C ARG A 42 13.76 -4.11 -2.35
N GLY A 43 14.79 -4.94 -2.42
CA GLY A 43 16.12 -4.65 -1.86
C GLY A 43 17.12 -4.06 -2.85
N ILE A 44 16.84 -4.19 -4.16
CA ILE A 44 17.70 -3.68 -5.25
C ILE A 44 16.93 -2.67 -6.11
N ASP A 45 17.66 -1.84 -6.85
CA ASP A 45 17.10 -0.84 -7.78
C ASP A 45 16.04 0.08 -7.12
N ILE A 46 16.30 0.49 -5.87
CA ILE A 46 15.41 1.38 -5.11
C ILE A 46 15.78 2.82 -5.44
N ASP A 47 14.78 3.62 -5.78
CA ASP A 47 14.90 5.07 -5.86
C ASP A 47 14.16 5.74 -4.69
N SER A 48 14.49 7.02 -4.45
CA SER A 48 13.94 7.76 -3.31
C SER A 48 12.43 7.98 -3.40
N THR A 49 11.87 8.06 -4.60
CA THR A 49 10.42 8.24 -4.80
C THR A 49 9.69 6.95 -4.44
N TRP A 50 10.18 5.81 -4.93
CA TRP A 50 9.65 4.50 -4.55
C TRP A 50 9.72 4.29 -3.05
N HIS A 51 10.87 4.60 -2.45
CA HIS A 51 11.05 4.46 -1.01
C HIS A 51 10.05 5.28 -0.20
N ALA A 52 9.85 6.55 -0.57
CA ALA A 52 8.85 7.40 0.06
C ALA A 52 7.44 6.82 -0.11
N GLN A 53 7.10 6.30 -1.29
CA GLN A 53 5.79 5.70 -1.56
C GLN A 53 5.52 4.45 -0.72
N GLU A 54 6.52 3.61 -0.48
CA GLU A 54 6.37 2.42 0.36
C GLU A 54 6.19 2.78 1.84
N ILE A 55 6.89 3.81 2.32
CA ILE A 55 6.68 4.37 3.66
C ILE A 55 5.28 4.97 3.78
N GLU A 56 4.86 5.77 2.81
CA GLU A 56 3.52 6.36 2.76
C GLU A 56 2.42 5.28 2.73
N LEU A 57 2.65 4.20 1.99
CA LEU A 57 1.74 3.06 1.94
C LEU A 57 1.59 2.42 3.32
N ALA A 58 2.69 2.10 4.00
CA ALA A 58 2.63 1.54 5.34
C ALA A 58 1.93 2.49 6.33
N ALA A 59 2.15 3.80 6.21
CA ALA A 59 1.57 4.82 7.08
C ALA A 59 0.04 4.97 6.93
N LEU A 60 -0.58 4.40 5.89
CA LEU A 60 -2.04 4.39 5.76
C LEU A 60 -2.73 3.69 6.93
N SER A 61 -2.03 2.80 7.64
CA SER A 61 -2.48 2.13 8.86
C SER A 61 -1.67 2.60 10.06
N ALA A 62 -2.34 2.81 11.20
CA ALA A 62 -1.70 3.17 12.47
C ALA A 62 -0.80 2.05 13.02
N VAL A 63 -1.08 0.79 12.62
CA VAL A 63 -0.28 -0.39 12.96
C VAL A 63 0.52 -0.94 11.76
N GLY A 64 0.63 -0.12 10.71
CA GLY A 64 1.31 -0.48 9.48
C GLY A 64 2.82 -0.68 9.67
N LYS A 65 3.41 -1.57 8.86
CA LYS A 65 4.85 -1.83 8.86
C LYS A 65 5.39 -1.74 7.45
N TRP A 66 6.56 -1.15 7.32
CA TRP A 66 7.37 -1.20 6.13
C TRP A 66 8.56 -2.13 6.37
N ILE A 67 8.83 -3.02 5.41
CA ILE A 67 9.92 -3.98 5.48
C ILE A 67 10.67 -3.97 4.15
N ARG A 68 11.97 -3.66 4.21
CA ARG A 68 12.88 -3.86 3.07
C ARG A 68 13.28 -5.33 2.99
N VAL A 69 13.11 -5.92 1.81
CA VAL A 69 13.44 -7.32 1.54
C VAL A 69 14.76 -7.38 0.77
N PRO A 70 15.90 -7.69 1.42
CA PRO A 70 17.19 -7.73 0.76
C PRO A 70 17.22 -8.80 -0.34
N ASP A 71 18.10 -8.59 -1.33
CA ASP A 71 18.33 -9.51 -2.45
C ASP A 71 17.07 -9.80 -3.28
N SER A 72 16.20 -8.80 -3.42
CA SER A 72 14.94 -8.92 -4.18
C SER A 72 14.70 -7.73 -5.10
N GLY A 73 14.32 -8.00 -6.35
CA GLY A 73 13.89 -7.00 -7.33
C GLY A 73 12.36 -6.86 -7.39
N HIS A 74 11.82 -6.36 -8.51
CA HIS A 74 10.38 -6.12 -8.67
C HIS A 74 9.50 -7.35 -8.36
N LEU A 75 9.95 -8.54 -8.76
CA LEU A 75 9.25 -9.79 -8.51
C LEU A 75 9.65 -10.40 -7.16
N ILE A 76 9.47 -9.65 -6.05
CA ILE A 76 9.93 -10.03 -4.70
C ILE A 76 9.53 -11.46 -4.32
N HIS A 77 8.32 -11.90 -4.69
CA HIS A 77 7.80 -13.24 -4.43
C HIS A 77 8.55 -14.38 -5.12
N LEU A 78 9.28 -14.12 -6.21
CA LEU A 78 10.13 -15.12 -6.87
C LEU A 78 11.52 -15.18 -6.23
N TYR A 79 12.06 -14.04 -5.79
CA TYR A 79 13.39 -13.97 -5.19
C TYR A 79 13.39 -14.37 -3.71
N ARG A 80 12.40 -13.88 -2.96
CA ARG A 80 12.27 -14.03 -1.50
C ARG A 80 10.86 -14.51 -1.12
N PRO A 81 10.44 -15.70 -1.59
CA PRO A 81 9.13 -16.27 -1.27
C PRO A 81 8.94 -16.49 0.23
N ASP A 82 10.03 -16.72 0.97
CA ASP A 82 10.08 -16.83 2.43
C ASP A 82 9.56 -15.55 3.11
N ALA A 83 10.13 -14.40 2.74
CA ALA A 83 9.75 -13.10 3.32
C ALA A 83 8.30 -12.75 3.00
N VAL A 84 7.84 -13.04 1.78
CA VAL A 84 6.44 -12.84 1.39
C VAL A 84 5.50 -13.74 2.19
N ALA A 85 5.83 -15.02 2.36
CA ALA A 85 5.02 -15.95 3.13
C ALA A 85 4.95 -15.57 4.61
N GLU A 86 6.04 -15.08 5.20
CA GLU A 86 6.06 -14.56 6.56
C GLU A 86 5.20 -13.31 6.73
N ALA A 87 5.28 -12.36 5.81
CA ALA A 87 4.44 -11.17 5.84
C ALA A 87 2.94 -11.54 5.78
N ILE A 88 2.56 -12.46 4.89
CA ILE A 88 1.18 -12.96 4.79
C ILE A 88 0.75 -13.62 6.11
N ARG A 89 1.57 -14.50 6.69
CA ARG A 89 1.28 -15.11 7.99
C ARG A 89 1.10 -14.06 9.09
N GLY A 90 1.97 -13.05 9.11
CA GLY A 90 1.89 -11.93 10.06
C GLY A 90 0.58 -11.17 9.97
N ILE A 91 0.14 -10.81 8.75
CA ILE A 91 -1.15 -10.14 8.52
C ILE A 91 -2.32 -11.02 8.97
N VAL A 92 -2.33 -12.30 8.61
CA VAL A 92 -3.41 -13.22 8.98
C VAL A 92 -3.51 -13.37 10.50
N LEU A 93 -2.38 -13.43 11.20
CA LEU A 93 -2.36 -13.49 12.67
C LEU A 93 -2.88 -12.19 13.30
N ALA A 94 -2.43 -11.04 12.81
CA ALA A 94 -2.88 -9.74 13.30
C ALA A 94 -4.40 -9.54 13.09
N ALA A 95 -4.91 -9.87 11.90
CA ALA A 95 -6.35 -9.77 11.60
C ALA A 95 -7.20 -10.73 12.45
N LYS A 96 -6.67 -11.89 12.83
CA LYS A 96 -7.35 -12.81 13.76
C LYS A 96 -7.38 -12.27 15.19
N GLN A 97 -6.38 -11.49 15.60
CA GLN A 97 -6.32 -10.88 16.92
C GLN A 97 -7.29 -9.69 17.03
N GLU A 98 -7.36 -8.84 16.00
CA GLU A 98 -8.31 -7.73 15.90
C GLU A 98 -9.75 -8.22 16.11
N LYS A 99 -10.17 -9.26 15.39
CA LYS A 99 -11.52 -9.86 15.53
C LYS A 99 -11.83 -10.46 16.90
N ARG A 100 -10.82 -10.65 17.75
CA ARG A 100 -10.97 -11.24 19.09
C ARG A 100 -11.01 -10.20 20.21
N GLN A 101 -10.73 -8.94 19.91
CA GLN A 101 -10.88 -7.86 20.89
C GLN A 101 -12.36 -7.43 20.94
N PRO A 102 -13.00 -7.40 22.13
CA PRO A 102 -14.43 -7.12 22.29
C PRO A 102 -14.80 -5.66 22.03
#